data_AF-A0AAE7J8Q0-F1
#
_entry.id   AF-A0AAE7J8Q0-F1
#
_cell.length_a   1.000
_cell.length_b   1.000
_cell.length_c   1.000
_cell.angle_alpha   90.00
_cell.angle_beta   90.00
_cell.angle_gamma   90.00
#
_symmetry.space_group_name_H-M   'P 1'
#
loop_
_entity.id
_entity.type
_entity.pdbx_description
1 polymer ?
#
loop_
_entity_poly.entity_id
_entity_poly.type
_entity_poly.pdbx_seq_one_letter_code
_entity_poly.pdbx_strand_id
1 'polypeptide(L)' 'MTALSAPSIDQRLPAMADLIHQAIPGSEVRLFGSRARGQAGPDSDIDLLITAGRVPFRGVNPEARLP' A
#
# COMPACT_ATOMS: atom_id res chain seq x y z
N MET A 1 -6.08 -17.03 29.66
CA MET A 1 -6.46 -15.87 28.84
C MET A 1 -5.27 -15.52 27.95
N THR A 2 -5.26 -15.99 26.70
CA THR A 2 -4.18 -15.69 25.75
C THR A 2 -4.46 -14.34 25.11
N ALA A 3 -3.61 -13.34 25.36
CA ALA A 3 -3.68 -12.08 24.63
C ALA A 3 -3.35 -12.36 23.16
N LEU A 4 -4.30 -12.07 22.27
CA LEU A 4 -4.02 -12.06 20.83
C LEU A 4 -3.05 -10.89 20.58
N SER A 5 -1.78 -11.21 20.32
CA SER A 5 -0.80 -10.20 19.93
C SER A 5 -1.25 -9.57 18.61
N ALA A 6 -1.07 -8.25 18.47
CA ALA A 6 -1.37 -7.58 17.23
C ALA A 6 -0.55 -8.21 16.08
N PRO A 7 -1.10 -8.31 14.86
CA PRO A 7 -0.38 -8.90 13.75
C PRO A 7 0.92 -8.15 13.51
N SER A 8 1.99 -8.89 13.21
CA SER A 8 3.29 -8.31 12.89
C SER A 8 3.18 -7.39 11.68
N ILE A 9 4.14 -6.47 11.52
CA ILE A 9 4.18 -5.60 10.34
C ILE A 9 4.18 -6.42 9.05
N ASP A 10 4.93 -7.53 9.01
CA ASP A 10 5.04 -8.36 7.81
C ASP A 10 3.69 -9.02 7.45
N GLN A 11 2.91 -9.41 8.47
CA GLN A 11 1.55 -9.92 8.28
C GLN A 11 0.58 -8.86 7.73
N ARG A 12 0.90 -7.58 7.86
CA ARG A 12 0.09 -6.46 7.34
C ARG A 12 0.49 -6.02 5.93
N LEU A 13 1.65 -6.45 5.41
CA LEU A 13 2.13 -6.06 4.07
C LEU A 13 1.13 -6.35 2.94
N PRO A 14 0.45 -7.52 2.89
CA PRO A 14 -0.56 -7.76 1.87
C PRO A 14 -1.72 -6.76 1.91
N ALA A 15 -2.24 -6.46 3.10
CA ALA A 15 -3.33 -5.51 3.26
C ALA A 15 -2.92 -4.07 2.87
N MET A 16 -1.67 -3.68 3.16
CA MET A 16 -1.14 -2.40 2.69
C MET A 16 -1.05 -2.33 1.16
N ALA A 17 -0.58 -3.40 0.51
CA ALA A 17 -0.53 -3.47 -0.95
C ALA A 17 -1.95 -3.40 -1.57
N ASP A 18 -2.93 -4.09 -0.99
CA ASP A 18 -4.32 -4.04 -1.45
C ASP A 18 -4.91 -2.63 -1.36
N LEU A 19 -4.65 -1.90 -0.27
CA LEU A 19 -5.07 -0.51 -0.13
C LEU A 19 -4.41 0.40 -1.17
N ILE A 20 -3.13 0.18 -1.48
CA ILE A 20 -2.42 0.94 -2.52
C ILE A 20 -3.01 0.64 -3.90
N HIS A 21 -3.29 -0.62 -4.23
CA HIS A 21 -3.90 -0.99 -5.51
C HIS A 21 -5.31 -0.42 -5.66
N GLN A 22 -6.08 -0.31 -4.58
CA GLN A 22 -7.40 0.34 -4.59
C GLN A 22 -7.29 1.85 -4.83
N ALA A 23 -6.32 2.51 -4.18
CA ALA A 23 -6.09 3.94 -4.32
C ALA A 23 -5.47 4.31 -5.68
N ILE A 24 -4.62 3.43 -6.21
CA ILE A 24 -3.88 3.62 -7.46
C ILE A 24 -4.04 2.36 -8.33
N PRO A 25 -5.17 2.23 -9.06
CA PRO A 25 -5.41 1.09 -9.92
C PRO A 25 -4.30 0.90 -10.97
N GLY A 26 -3.80 -0.33 -11.08
CA GLY A 26 -2.71 -0.67 -12.01
C GLY A 26 -1.32 -0.26 -11.53
N SER A 27 -1.16 0.10 -10.26
CA SER A 27 0.16 0.26 -9.65
C SER A 27 0.82 -1.10 -9.38
N GLU A 28 2.15 -1.11 -9.41
CA GLU A 28 2.98 -2.18 -8.84
C GLU A 28 3.55 -1.71 -7.50
N VAL A 29 3.47 -2.56 -6.48
CA VAL A 29 4.04 -2.32 -5.15
C VAL A 29 5.18 -3.30 -4.90
N ARG A 30 6.37 -2.80 -4.55
CA ARG A 30 7.57 -3.61 -4.28
C ARG A 30 8.15 -3.25 -2.92
N LEU A 31 8.42 -4.26 -2.09
CA LEU A 31 9.15 -4.09 -0.83
C LEU A 31 10.65 -3.94 -1.12
N PHE A 32 11.30 -2.96 -0.48
CA PHE A 32 12.75 -2.81 -0.53
C PHE A 32 13.34 -2.66 0.88
N GLY A 33 14.61 -2.28 0.97
CA GLY A 33 15.25 -1.94 2.25
C GLY A 33 15.64 -3.15 3.09
N SER A 34 15.68 -2.96 4.42
CA SER A 34 16.12 -3.98 5.39
C SER A 34 15.17 -5.18 5.46
N ARG A 35 13.85 -4.95 5.36
CA ARG A 35 12.83 -6.01 5.38
C ARG A 35 12.94 -6.94 4.19
N ALA A 36 13.09 -6.40 2.97
CA ALA A 36 13.29 -7.21 1.77
C ALA A 36 14.56 -8.09 1.85
N ARG A 37 15.57 -7.66 2.63
CA ARG A 37 16.83 -8.39 2.83
C ARG A 37 16.83 -9.32 4.06
N GLY A 38 15.73 -9.38 4.81
CA GLY A 38 15.66 -10.17 6.06
C GLY A 38 16.52 -9.61 7.21
N GLN A 39 16.86 -8.32 7.17
CA GLN A 39 17.74 -7.63 8.14
C GLN A 39 16.96 -6.67 9.05
N ALA A 40 15.64 -6.66 8.97
CA ALA A 40 14.82 -5.76 9.76
C ALA A 40 14.68 -6.22 11.22
N GLY A 41 14.84 -5.26 12.13
CA GLY A 41 14.52 -5.43 13.54
C GLY A 41 13.12 -4.93 13.90
N PRO A 42 12.72 -5.03 15.18
CA PRO A 42 11.40 -4.60 15.66
C PRO A 42 11.05 -3.14 15.34
N ASP A 43 12.04 -2.24 15.43
CA ASP A 43 11.87 -0.81 15.22
C ASP A 43 12.23 -0.35 13.79
N SER A 44 12.50 -1.29 12.88
CA SER A 44 12.80 -0.93 11.49
C SER A 44 11.59 -0.33 10.80
N ASP A 45 11.81 0.60 9.88
CA ASP A 45 10.80 1.18 8.99
C ASP A 45 10.49 0.30 7.77
N ILE A 46 9.32 0.49 7.17
CA ILE A 46 8.89 -0.24 5.97
C ILE A 46 9.14 0.64 4.75
N ASP A 47 9.95 0.11 3.84
CA ASP A 47 10.32 0.76 2.59
C ASP A 47 9.53 0.17 1.42
N LEU A 48 8.61 0.93 0.83
CA LEU A 48 7.80 0.52 -0.33
C LEU A 48 8.08 1.40 -1.55
N LEU A 49 8.38 0.76 -2.68
CA LEU A 49 8.44 1.42 -3.99
C LEU A 49 7.11 1.18 -4.71
N ILE A 50 6.46 2.26 -5.13
CA ILE A 50 5.20 2.21 -5.87
C ILE A 50 5.45 2.76 -7.28
N THR A 51 5.25 1.92 -8.29
CA THR A 51 5.29 2.34 -9.69
C THR A 51 3.87 2.41 -10.20
N ALA A 52 3.41 3.60 -10.58
CA ALA A 52 2.09 3.79 -11.16
C ALA A 52 2.23 4.12 -12.65
N GLY A 53 1.48 3.40 -13.49
CA GLY A 53 1.27 3.82 -14.87
C GLY A 53 0.51 5.14 -14.93
N ARG A 54 0.57 5.82 -16.07
CA ARG A 54 -0.24 7.02 -16.32
C ARG A 54 -1.70 6.61 -16.41
N VAL A 55 -2.45 6.66 -15.31
CA VAL A 55 -3.91 6.51 -15.35
C VAL A 55 -4.45 7.74 -16.09
N PRO A 56 -5.25 7.61 -17.16
CA PRO A 56 -5.91 8.76 -17.74
C PRO A 56 -6.71 9.43 -16.63
N PHE A 57 -6.44 10.72 -16.39
CA PHE A 57 -7.21 11.50 -15.42
C PHE A 57 -8.66 11.53 -15.91
N ARG A 58 -9.50 10.63 -15.39
CA ARG A 58 -10.94 10.69 -15.61
C ARG A 58 -11.45 11.76 -14.69
N GLY A 59 -11.32 13.01 -15.13
CA GLY A 59 -11.82 14.16 -14.38
C GLY A 59 -13.27 13.91 -14.00
N VAL A 60 -13.56 13.93 -12.71
CA VAL A 60 -14.93 14.15 -12.23
C VAL A 60 -15.32 15.52 -12.77
N ASN A 61 -16.29 15.58 -13.68
CA ASN A 61 -16.78 16.83 -14.22
C ASN A 61 -17.49 17.59 -13.09
N PRO A 62 -16.95 18.72 -12.58
CA PRO A 62 -17.61 19.48 -11.52
C PRO A 62 -18.91 20.14 -12.00
N GLU A 63 -19.17 20.16 -13.31
CA GLU A 63 -20.38 20.73 -13.90
C GLU A 63 -21.52 19.74 -14.15
N ALA A 64 -21.43 18.51 -13.62
CA ALA A 64 -22.59 17.60 -13.59
C ALA A 64 -23.63 18.08 -12.55
N ARG A 65 -24.21 19.26 -12.78
CA ARG A 65 -25.44 19.73 -12.14
C ARG A 65 -26.56 19.72 -13.17
N LEU A 66 -27.57 18.92 -12.85
CA LEU A 66 -28.98 18.94 -13.30
C LEU A 66 -29.27 18.32 -14.68
N PRO A 67 -30.43 17.63 -14.79
CA PRO A 67 -31.77 18.24 -14.77
C PRO A 67 -32.35 18.49 -13.38
#